data_AF-A0A920QGP7-F1
#
_entry.id   AF-A0A920QGP7-F1
#
_cell.length_a   1.000
_cell.length_b   1.000
_cell.length_c   1.000
_cell.angle_alpha   90.00
_cell.angle_beta   90.00
_cell.angle_gamma   90.00
#
_symmetry.space_group_name_H-M   'P 1'
#
loop_
_entity.id
_entity.type
_entity.pdbx_description
1 polymer ?
#
loop_
_entity_poly.entity_id
_entity_poly.type
_entity_poly.pdbx_seq_one_letter_code
_entity_poly.pdbx_strand_id
1 'polypeptide(L)'
;MPEPQLPPSSDSSGTKPSNPEERKEFGEGSIKGLAAPETANNAASTGSFVPLLTLGIPGSGTTAILLGALIALNLQPGPLLMQDRPEVFWSVIFSMYLGNIILLILNLPLVPYFARILAVPRTYLIPFVLFFAMAGAYIGQNNAPELLLLLGFGAFAILMRFADYPLPPC
;
A
#
# COMPACT_ATOMS: atom_id res chain seq x y z
N MET A 1 -24.72 15.05 -46.01
CA MET A 1 -24.53 14.18 -44.82
C MET A 1 -23.04 13.96 -44.63
N PRO A 2 -22.39 14.67 -43.71
CA PRO A 2 -21.09 14.29 -43.17
C PRO A 2 -21.29 13.59 -41.82
N GLU A 3 -20.60 12.46 -41.64
CA GLU A 3 -20.69 11.57 -40.48
C GLU A 3 -20.36 12.22 -39.12
N PRO A 4 -20.89 11.69 -38.01
CA PRO A 4 -20.60 12.15 -36.65
C PRO A 4 -19.17 11.77 -36.27
N GLN A 5 -18.37 12.74 -35.84
CA GLN A 5 -17.05 12.47 -35.25
C GLN A 5 -17.22 11.77 -33.90
N LEU A 6 -16.71 10.55 -33.84
CA LEU A 6 -16.66 9.66 -32.70
C LEU A 6 -15.65 10.21 -31.66
N PRO A 7 -15.95 10.18 -30.35
CA PRO A 7 -14.99 10.59 -29.33
C PRO A 7 -13.85 9.55 -29.22
N PRO A 8 -12.56 9.94 -29.22
CA PRO A 8 -11.50 9.00 -28.93
C PRO A 8 -11.58 8.59 -27.46
N SER A 9 -12.00 7.34 -27.29
CA SER A 9 -11.94 6.58 -26.06
C SER A 9 -10.50 6.24 -25.72
N SER A 10 -10.22 6.23 -24.41
CA SER A 10 -9.21 5.40 -23.76
C SER A 10 -7.81 5.42 -24.35
N ASP A 11 -6.92 6.23 -23.78
CA ASP A 11 -5.50 5.92 -23.81
C ASP A 11 -4.96 5.75 -22.39
N SER A 12 -4.97 4.47 -21.99
CA SER A 12 -4.34 3.91 -20.82
C SER A 12 -2.94 3.43 -21.20
N SER A 13 -1.93 4.31 -21.27
CA SER A 13 -0.53 3.94 -21.04
C SER A 13 0.40 5.15 -21.01
N GLY A 14 1.12 5.33 -19.91
CA GLY A 14 2.58 5.55 -19.89
C GLY A 14 3.26 6.67 -20.69
N THR A 15 2.59 7.63 -21.32
CA THR A 15 3.28 8.66 -22.12
C THR A 15 3.42 10.00 -21.39
N LYS A 16 4.67 10.48 -21.35
CA LYS A 16 5.14 11.78 -20.85
C LYS A 16 4.11 12.91 -20.98
N PRO A 17 4.03 13.81 -19.99
CA PRO A 17 3.17 14.98 -20.07
C PRO A 17 3.51 15.80 -21.32
N SER A 18 2.52 15.96 -22.19
CA SER A 18 2.61 16.74 -23.44
C SER A 18 2.41 18.24 -23.19
N ASN A 19 2.02 18.63 -21.97
CA ASN A 19 1.69 20.00 -21.60
C ASN A 19 2.81 20.67 -20.77
N PRO A 20 3.25 21.90 -21.09
CA PRO A 20 4.34 22.58 -20.38
C PRO A 20 4.05 22.89 -18.89
N GLU A 21 2.79 22.81 -18.47
CA GLU A 21 2.37 22.99 -17.07
C GLU A 21 2.62 21.73 -16.23
N GLU A 22 2.34 20.53 -16.75
CA GLU A 22 2.59 19.24 -16.05
C GLU A 22 4.10 18.95 -15.88
N ARG A 23 4.94 19.52 -16.75
CA ARG A 23 6.40 19.39 -16.63
C ARG A 23 6.98 20.19 -15.45
N LYS A 24 6.27 21.21 -14.95
CA LYS A 24 6.69 21.99 -13.76
C LYS A 24 6.34 21.28 -12.45
N GLU A 25 5.28 20.47 -12.42
CA GLU A 25 4.90 19.70 -11.23
C GLU A 25 5.70 18.38 -11.07
N PHE A 26 6.43 17.98 -12.10
CA PHE A 26 7.25 16.76 -12.08
C PHE A 26 8.58 17.00 -11.34
N GLY A 27 8.53 16.94 -10.00
CA GLY A 27 9.71 17.07 -9.14
C GLY A 27 9.47 17.86 -7.85
N GLU A 28 8.45 18.73 -7.82
CA GLU A 28 7.98 19.41 -6.61
C GLU A 28 6.83 18.61 -6.00
N GLY A 29 7.14 17.53 -5.26
CA GLY A 29 6.21 16.82 -4.37
C GLY A 29 4.73 16.87 -4.77
N SER A 30 4.36 16.27 -5.92
CA SER A 30 2.99 16.36 -6.42
C SER A 30 2.03 15.57 -5.53
N ILE A 31 1.03 16.27 -4.97
CA ILE A 31 -0.10 15.67 -4.23
C ILE A 31 -0.77 14.58 -5.06
N LYS A 32 -0.86 14.78 -6.38
CA LYS A 32 -1.44 13.82 -7.33
C LYS A 32 -0.61 12.52 -7.42
N GLY A 33 0.71 12.63 -7.30
CA GLY A 33 1.64 11.49 -7.29
C GLY A 33 1.64 10.69 -5.99
N LEU A 34 1.26 11.29 -4.85
CA LEU A 34 1.09 10.60 -3.57
C LEU A 34 -0.32 10.01 -3.41
N ALA A 35 -1.33 10.74 -3.88
CA ALA A 35 -2.72 10.34 -3.78
C ALA A 35 -3.03 9.07 -4.57
N ALA A 36 -2.40 8.86 -5.73
CA ALA A 36 -2.59 7.66 -6.54
C ALA A 36 -2.18 6.35 -5.81
N PRO A 37 -0.94 6.18 -5.32
CA PRO A 37 -0.56 4.98 -4.57
C PRO A 37 -1.28 4.83 -3.23
N GLU A 38 -1.56 5.92 -2.50
CA GLU A 38 -2.30 5.85 -1.23
C GLU A 38 -3.76 5.40 -1.43
N THR A 39 -4.41 5.90 -2.49
CA THR A 39 -5.77 5.50 -2.84
C THR A 39 -5.79 4.04 -3.32
N ALA A 40 -4.80 3.63 -4.10
CA ALA A 40 -4.65 2.24 -4.54
C ALA A 40 -4.46 1.29 -3.34
N ASN A 41 -3.63 1.64 -2.36
CA ASN A 41 -3.40 0.81 -1.18
C ASN A 41 -4.63 0.70 -0.27
N ASN A 42 -5.35 1.81 -0.05
CA ASN A 42 -6.60 1.78 0.72
C ASN A 42 -7.70 0.97 0.03
N ALA A 43 -7.81 1.07 -1.29
CA ALA A 43 -8.74 0.27 -2.08
C ALA A 43 -8.38 -1.22 -2.05
N ALA A 44 -7.10 -1.56 -2.23
CA ALA A 44 -6.62 -2.94 -2.18
C ALA A 44 -6.82 -3.57 -0.80
N SER A 45 -6.50 -2.84 0.26
CA SER A 45 -6.68 -3.30 1.64
C SER A 45 -8.15 -3.59 1.92
N THR A 46 -9.04 -2.63 1.66
CA THR A 46 -10.50 -2.77 1.83
C THR A 46 -11.08 -3.91 0.97
N GLY A 47 -10.62 -4.04 -0.28
CA GLY A 47 -11.06 -5.09 -1.20
C GLY A 47 -10.63 -6.51 -0.78
N SER A 48 -9.51 -6.64 -0.08
CA SER A 48 -9.02 -7.94 0.42
C SER A 48 -9.79 -8.49 1.63
N PHE A 49 -10.58 -7.67 2.31
CA PHE A 49 -11.43 -8.12 3.44
C PHE A 49 -12.68 -8.87 3.00
N VAL A 50 -13.27 -8.51 1.86
CA VAL A 50 -14.47 -9.18 1.33
C VAL A 50 -14.23 -10.69 1.12
N PRO A 51 -13.19 -11.13 0.38
CA PRO A 51 -12.92 -12.56 0.22
C PRO A 51 -12.48 -13.23 1.53
N LEU A 52 -11.79 -12.52 2.43
CA LEU A 52 -11.45 -13.05 3.74
C LEU A 52 -12.69 -13.36 4.59
N LEU A 53 -13.64 -12.43 4.68
CA LEU A 53 -14.81 -12.61 5.53
C LEU A 53 -15.84 -13.57 4.91
N THR A 54 -15.96 -13.58 3.59
CA THR A 54 -16.96 -14.40 2.88
C THR A 54 -16.47 -15.81 2.58
N LEU A 55 -15.22 -15.99 2.18
CA LEU A 55 -14.65 -17.28 1.78
C LEU A 55 -13.61 -17.83 2.77
N GLY A 56 -13.15 -17.01 3.73
CA GLY A 56 -12.06 -17.42 4.62
C GLY A 56 -10.68 -17.40 3.95
N ILE A 57 -10.55 -16.83 2.74
CA ILE A 57 -9.32 -16.85 1.95
C ILE A 57 -8.63 -15.48 2.03
N PRO A 58 -7.35 -15.42 2.45
CA PRO A 58 -6.64 -14.15 2.55
C PRO A 58 -6.26 -13.62 1.16
N GLY A 59 -6.55 -12.34 0.91
CA GLY A 59 -6.23 -11.65 -0.35
C GLY A 59 -4.89 -10.88 -0.33
N SER A 60 -4.25 -10.79 0.83
CA SER A 60 -3.01 -10.02 1.06
C SER A 60 -2.26 -10.55 2.30
N GLY A 61 -0.98 -10.19 2.45
CA GLY A 61 -0.20 -10.59 3.63
C GLY A 61 -0.78 -10.08 4.95
N THR A 62 -1.35 -8.88 4.97
CA THR A 62 -1.99 -8.30 6.16
C THR A 62 -3.30 -9.03 6.52
N THR A 63 -4.09 -9.43 5.53
CA THR A 63 -5.30 -10.24 5.76
C THR A 63 -4.98 -11.67 6.19
N ALA A 64 -3.85 -12.24 5.78
CA ALA A 64 -3.40 -13.54 6.29
C ALA A 64 -3.08 -13.51 7.80
N ILE A 65 -2.44 -12.44 8.27
CA ILE A 65 -2.19 -12.24 9.71
C ILE A 65 -3.51 -12.10 10.48
N LEU A 66 -4.46 -11.33 9.93
CA LEU A 66 -5.79 -11.19 10.52
C LEU A 66 -6.56 -12.52 10.58
N LEU A 67 -6.50 -13.32 9.51
CA LEU A 67 -7.08 -14.67 9.49
C LEU A 67 -6.49 -15.53 10.61
N GLY A 68 -5.17 -15.49 10.80
CA GLY A 68 -4.49 -16.14 11.92
C GLY A 68 -5.00 -15.65 13.28
N ALA A 69 -5.20 -14.34 13.45
CA ALA A 69 -5.74 -13.77 14.68
C ALA A 69 -7.20 -14.18 14.96
N LEU A 70 -8.05 -14.24 13.93
CA LEU A 70 -9.44 -14.69 14.06
C LEU A 70 -9.52 -16.16 14.46
N ILE A 71 -8.72 -17.01 13.81
CA ILE A 71 -8.63 -18.44 14.15
C ILE A 71 -8.12 -18.61 15.59
N ALA A 72 -7.14 -17.81 16.04
CA ALA A 72 -6.65 -17.83 17.41
C ALA A 72 -7.73 -17.46 18.44
N LEU A 73 -8.73 -16.67 18.06
CA LEU A 73 -9.88 -16.30 18.88
C LEU A 73 -11.03 -17.33 18.82
N ASN A 74 -10.84 -18.48 18.15
CA ASN A 74 -11.87 -19.47 17.82
C ASN A 74 -12.98 -18.95 16.90
N LEU A 75 -12.71 -17.92 16.09
CA LEU A 75 -13.61 -17.49 15.02
C LEU A 75 -13.12 -18.08 13.69
N GLN A 76 -13.97 -18.87 13.02
CA GLN A 76 -13.71 -19.31 11.65
C GLN A 76 -14.38 -18.35 10.66
N PRO A 77 -13.61 -17.49 9.98
CA PRO A 77 -14.15 -16.64 8.93
C PRO A 77 -14.59 -17.46 7.72
N GLY A 78 -15.62 -16.98 7.04
CA GLY A 78 -16.33 -17.71 5.99
C GLY A 78 -17.85 -17.53 6.11
N PRO A 79 -18.64 -18.27 5.32
CA PRO A 79 -20.10 -18.11 5.26
C PRO A 79 -20.78 -18.37 6.61
N LEU A 80 -20.17 -19.22 7.43
CA LEU A 80 -20.62 -19.57 8.78
C LEU A 80 -20.49 -18.40 9.76
N LEU A 81 -19.51 -17.51 9.60
CA LEU A 81 -19.34 -16.35 10.51
C LEU A 81 -20.53 -15.38 10.40
N MET A 82 -21.11 -15.23 9.20
CA MET A 82 -22.33 -14.43 8.99
C MET A 82 -23.58 -15.07 9.64
N GLN A 83 -23.60 -16.40 9.83
CA GLN A 83 -24.73 -17.10 10.43
C GLN A 83 -24.59 -17.22 11.96
N ASP A 84 -23.42 -17.62 12.45
CA ASP A 84 -23.17 -17.86 13.87
C ASP A 84 -22.91 -16.58 14.66
N ARG A 85 -22.27 -15.57 14.02
CA ARG A 85 -21.82 -14.33 14.68
C ARG A 85 -22.05 -13.10 13.79
N PRO A 86 -23.30 -12.78 13.42
CA PRO A 86 -23.62 -11.63 12.57
C PRO A 86 -23.16 -10.30 13.18
N GLU A 87 -23.13 -10.19 14.51
CA GLU A 87 -22.63 -9.01 15.22
C GLU A 87 -21.15 -8.73 14.89
N VAL A 88 -20.32 -9.76 14.81
CA VAL A 88 -18.89 -9.61 14.48
C VAL A 88 -18.72 -9.20 13.03
N PHE A 89 -19.46 -9.85 12.11
CA PHE A 89 -19.42 -9.50 10.69
C PHE A 89 -19.79 -8.02 10.46
N TRP A 90 -20.93 -7.59 11.00
CA TRP A 90 -21.37 -6.20 10.87
C TRP A 90 -20.43 -5.22 11.58
N SER A 91 -19.87 -5.58 12.75
CA SER A 91 -18.89 -4.74 13.45
C SER A 91 -17.62 -4.54 12.63
N VAL A 92 -17.12 -5.57 11.94
CA VAL A 92 -15.94 -5.43 11.07
C VAL A 92 -16.24 -4.50 9.89
N ILE A 93 -17.37 -4.69 9.20
CA ILE A 93 -17.78 -3.81 8.10
C ILE A 93 -17.93 -2.35 8.59
N PHE A 94 -18.57 -2.14 9.74
CA PHE A 94 -18.75 -0.82 10.33
C PHE A 94 -17.40 -0.20 10.73
N SER A 95 -16.49 -0.98 11.31
CA SER A 95 -15.14 -0.54 11.69
C SER A 95 -14.30 -0.17 10.47
N MET A 96 -14.49 -0.85 9.33
CA MET A 96 -13.80 -0.54 8.09
C MET A 96 -14.30 0.78 7.51
N TYR A 97 -15.61 1.03 7.56
CA TYR A 97 -16.19 2.29 7.11
C TYR A 97 -15.77 3.46 8.02
N LEU A 98 -15.91 3.29 9.33
CA LEU A 98 -15.50 4.30 10.32
C LEU A 98 -13.98 4.53 10.31
N GLY A 99 -13.21 3.45 10.19
CA GLY A 99 -11.75 3.48 10.07
C GLY A 99 -11.31 4.25 8.84
N ASN A 100 -11.94 4.05 7.68
CA ASN A 100 -11.66 4.85 6.48
C ASN A 100 -12.02 6.33 6.65
N ILE A 101 -13.10 6.67 7.36
CA ILE A 101 -13.44 8.07 7.68
C ILE A 101 -12.37 8.70 8.58
N ILE A 102 -11.96 8.00 9.64
CA ILE A 102 -10.90 8.46 10.55
C ILE A 102 -9.58 8.57 9.78
N LEU A 103 -9.26 7.59 8.94
CA LEU A 103 -8.08 7.58 8.10
C LEU A 103 -8.09 8.77 7.14
N LEU A 104 -9.22 9.13 6.54
CA LEU A 104 -9.33 10.31 5.67
C LEU A 104 -9.08 11.60 6.45
N ILE A 105 -9.68 11.73 7.64
CA ILE A 105 -9.46 12.88 8.54
C ILE A 105 -8.00 12.97 8.98
N LEU A 106 -7.33 11.84 9.21
CA LEU A 106 -5.93 11.81 9.65
C LEU A 106 -4.96 11.98 8.48
N ASN A 107 -5.26 11.43 7.31
CA ASN A 107 -4.40 11.47 6.13
C ASN A 107 -4.36 12.89 5.54
N LEU A 108 -5.51 13.57 5.45
CA LEU A 108 -5.61 14.93 4.88
C LEU A 108 -4.63 15.97 5.51
N PRO A 109 -4.46 16.06 6.85
CA PRO A 109 -3.45 16.91 7.47
C PRO A 109 -2.03 16.32 7.46
N LEU A 110 -1.87 15.00 7.31
CA LEU A 110 -0.56 14.34 7.26
C LEU A 110 0.11 14.41 5.88
N VAL A 111 -0.66 14.52 4.78
CA VAL A 111 -0.12 14.69 3.42
C VAL A 111 0.94 15.81 3.33
N PRO A 112 0.70 17.05 3.80
CA PRO A 112 1.72 18.10 3.73
C PRO A 112 2.95 17.82 4.61
N TYR A 113 2.80 17.05 5.69
CA TYR A 113 3.92 16.63 6.54
C TYR A 113 4.81 15.59 5.84
N PHE A 114 4.20 14.56 5.24
CA PHE A 114 4.95 13.56 4.48
C PHE A 114 5.58 14.15 3.22
N ALA A 115 4.89 15.06 2.52
CA ALA A 115 5.45 15.77 1.37
C ALA A 115 6.73 16.54 1.75
N ARG A 116 6.79 17.14 2.95
CA ARG A 116 8.01 17.79 3.45
C ARG A 116 9.12 16.79 3.79
N ILE A 117 8.80 15.61 4.30
CA ILE A 117 9.78 14.55 4.56
C ILE A 117 10.35 13.98 3.25
N LEU A 118 9.51 13.85 2.22
CA LEU A 118 9.88 13.34 0.90
C LEU A 118 10.67 14.35 0.05
N ALA A 119 10.56 15.64 0.37
CA ALA A 119 11.41 16.68 -0.20
C ALA A 119 12.86 16.65 0.34
N VAL A 120 13.14 15.83 1.37
CA VAL A 120 14.50 15.62 1.87
C VAL A 120 15.32 14.84 0.82
N PRO A 121 16.59 15.21 0.56
CA PRO A 121 17.41 14.56 -0.45
C PRO A 121 17.46 13.03 -0.28
N ARG A 122 17.24 12.30 -1.39
CA ARG A 122 17.15 10.83 -1.47
C ARG A 122 18.33 10.11 -0.82
N THR A 123 19.49 10.75 -0.74
CA THR A 123 20.70 10.25 -0.08
C THR A 123 20.49 9.88 1.38
N TYR A 124 19.64 10.61 2.11
CA TYR A 124 19.34 10.33 3.53
C TYR A 124 18.09 9.47 3.72
N LEU A 125 17.11 9.62 2.83
CA LEU A 125 15.82 8.93 2.94
C LEU A 125 15.98 7.41 2.82
N ILE A 126 16.84 6.96 1.91
CA ILE A 126 16.99 5.53 1.63
C ILE A 126 17.65 4.75 2.77
N PRO A 127 18.79 5.17 3.37
CA PRO A 127 19.34 4.45 4.52
C PRO A 127 18.39 4.44 5.73
N PHE A 128 17.62 5.52 5.94
CA PHE A 128 16.62 5.58 6.99
C PHE A 128 15.47 4.58 6.79
N VAL A 129 14.91 4.53 5.57
CA VAL A 129 13.85 3.58 5.22
C VAL A 129 14.37 2.15 5.36
N LEU A 130 15.59 1.88 4.92
CA LEU A 130 16.20 0.55 5.04
C LEU A 130 16.41 0.16 6.51
N PHE A 131 16.90 1.08 7.34
CA PHE A 131 17.08 0.88 8.77
C PHE A 131 15.75 0.55 9.47
N PHE A 132 14.71 1.34 9.21
CA PHE A 132 13.38 1.10 9.77
C PHE A 132 12.76 -0.21 9.25
N ALA A 133 12.96 -0.55 7.97
CA ALA A 133 12.48 -1.81 7.42
C ALA A 133 13.15 -3.03 8.08
N MET A 134 14.47 -2.96 8.31
CA MET A 134 15.20 -4.02 9.03
C MET A 134 14.79 -4.11 10.50
N ALA A 135 14.64 -2.97 11.18
CA ALA A 135 14.18 -2.94 12.56
C ALA A 135 12.74 -3.48 12.71
N GLY A 136 11.84 -3.15 11.78
CA GLY A 136 10.47 -3.66 11.77
C GLY A 136 10.40 -5.17 11.53
N ALA A 137 11.19 -5.67 10.57
CA ALA A 137 11.29 -7.11 10.31
C ALA A 137 11.83 -7.90 11.51
N TYR A 138 12.75 -7.30 12.28
CA TYR A 138 13.27 -7.90 13.51
C TYR A 138 12.19 -8.10 14.58
N ILE A 139 11.29 -7.11 14.74
CA ILE A 139 10.26 -7.13 15.78
C ILE A 139 9.13 -8.11 15.44
N GLY A 140 8.80 -8.25 14.16
CA GLY A 140 7.57 -8.95 13.74
C GLY A 140 7.55 -10.47 13.87
N GLN A 141 8.68 -11.15 13.61
CA GLN A 141 8.66 -12.61 13.47
C GLN A 141 9.43 -13.39 14.53
N ASN A 142 10.30 -12.75 15.33
CA ASN A 142 11.14 -13.41 16.36
C ASN A 142 11.86 -14.70 15.87
N ASN A 143 12.00 -14.88 14.55
CA ASN A 143 12.61 -16.04 13.93
C ASN A 143 14.01 -15.67 13.45
N ALA A 144 15.03 -16.17 14.15
CA ALA A 144 16.44 -15.94 13.83
C ALA A 144 16.84 -16.25 12.36
N PRO A 145 16.35 -17.31 11.69
CA PRO A 145 16.76 -17.59 10.30
C PRO A 145 16.13 -16.66 9.26
N GLU A 146 14.88 -16.21 9.46
CA GLU A 146 14.22 -15.26 8.55
C GLU A 146 14.87 -13.88 8.65
N LEU A 147 15.28 -13.49 9.86
CA LEU A 147 16.07 -12.29 10.08
C LEU A 147 17.43 -12.36 9.39
N LEU A 148 18.11 -13.51 9.45
CA LEU A 148 19.41 -13.70 8.79
C LEU A 148 19.29 -13.62 7.26
N LEU A 149 18.21 -14.18 6.70
CA LEU A 149 17.91 -14.08 5.27
C LEU A 149 17.59 -12.64 4.85
N LEU A 150 16.81 -11.92 5.66
CA LEU A 150 16.48 -10.50 5.43
C LEU A 150 17.70 -9.59 5.57
N LEU A 151 18.58 -9.87 6.53
CA LEU A 151 19.88 -9.20 6.69
C LEU A 151 20.78 -9.46 5.47
N GLY A 152 20.81 -10.71 4.98
CA GLY A 152 21.55 -11.10 3.77
C GLY A 152 21.05 -10.39 2.51
N PHE A 153 19.74 -10.41 2.24
CA PHE A 153 19.16 -9.67 1.13
C PHE A 153 19.27 -8.14 1.29
N GLY A 154 19.17 -7.63 2.51
CA GLY A 154 19.37 -6.20 2.80
C GLY A 154 20.80 -5.75 2.53
N ALA A 155 21.79 -6.53 2.96
CA ALA A 155 23.20 -6.28 2.67
C ALA A 155 23.49 -6.41 1.16
N PHE A 156 22.90 -7.39 0.48
CA PHE A 156 23.02 -7.56 -0.97
C PHE A 156 22.37 -6.40 -1.75
N ALA A 157 21.23 -5.88 -1.30
CA ALA A 157 20.57 -4.71 -1.88
C ALA A 157 21.40 -3.43 -1.68
N ILE A 158 22.03 -3.27 -0.52
CA ILE A 158 23.00 -2.19 -0.28
C ILE A 158 24.21 -2.32 -1.21
N LEU A 159 24.73 -3.54 -1.40
CA LEU A 159 25.86 -3.81 -2.29
C LEU A 159 25.52 -3.48 -3.76
N MET A 160 24.36 -3.92 -4.24
CA MET A 160 23.87 -3.60 -5.60
C MET A 160 23.65 -2.10 -5.80
N ARG A 161 23.20 -1.41 -4.76
CA ARG A 161 23.04 0.05 -4.77
C ARG A 161 24.39 0.78 -4.79
N PHE A 162 25.40 0.25 -4.11
CA PHE A 162 26.79 0.75 -4.19
C PHE A 162 27.45 0.43 -5.53
N ALA A 163 26.96 -0.57 -6.26
CA ALA A 163 27.44 -0.94 -7.60
C ALA A 163 26.80 -0.13 -8.74
N ASP A 164 26.03 0.93 -8.44
CA ASP A 164 25.48 1.90 -9.41
C ASP A 164 24.69 1.24 -10.57
N TYR A 165 23.93 0.17 -10.29
CA TYR A 165 23.05 -0.40 -11.31
C TYR A 165 21.87 0.55 -11.53
N PRO A 166 21.69 1.13 -12.74
CA PRO A 166 20.58 2.02 -13.02
C PRO A 166 19.28 1.23 -12.86
N LEU A 167 18.42 1.70 -11.96
CA LEU A 167 17.05 1.20 -11.83
C LEU A 167 16.37 1.33 -13.20
N PRO A 168 15.80 0.25 -13.77
CA PRO A 168 15.01 0.37 -14.99
C PRO A 168 13.87 1.38 -14.74
N PRO A 169 13.56 2.25 -15.72
CA PRO A 169 12.61 3.33 -15.54
C PRO A 169 11.24 2.76 -15.11
N CYS A 170 10.82 3.08 -13.89
CA CYS A 170 9.47 2.88 -13.38
C CYS A 170 8.67 4.18 -13.51
#